data_AF-A0A2U9IS58-F1
#
_entry.id   AF-A0A2U9IS58-F1
#
_cell.length_a   1.000
_cell.length_b   1.000
_cell.length_c   1.000
_cell.angle_alpha   90.00
_cell.angle_beta   90.00
_cell.angle_gamma   90.00
#
_symmetry.space_group_name_H-M   'P 1'
#
loop_
_entity.id
_entity.type
_entity.pdbx_description
1 polymer ?
#
loop_
_entity_poly.entity_id
_entity_poly.type
_entity_poly.pdbx_seq_one_letter_code
_entity_poly.pdbx_strand_id
1 'polypeptide(L)'
;MDFIELATRVGIEKDKAIYVYRRMNGGYYMKIYYSRSPILFHISKWPTLYLKSRKFYSRLAEPGYDQAVQLLITMDVVSVIGMSSVILNRPLQVQKARDDIKVAYDAIREEAIRNSIYPYPEEGEVKLTQDFFPFITDLVNKRREDDSRDQLEVLNDIAYDSEVMEETRRKYPWAKTVGRRDSLKALGLAGTLEEFLEKKKLELFYLVAQRTRYIDRLLVEGGITKTVRSLESPESDLDPEFLEIWEKLKQTVLEVSNYV
;
A
#
# COMPACT_ATOMS: atom_id res chain seq x y z
N MET A 1 20.49 5.48 1.77
CA MET A 1 20.38 5.07 3.19
C MET A 1 19.34 3.98 3.26
N ASP A 2 19.68 2.81 3.79
CA ASP A 2 18.71 1.73 4.01
C ASP A 2 18.24 1.67 5.48
N PHE A 3 17.25 0.82 5.77
CA PHE A 3 16.71 0.67 7.13
C PHE A 3 17.77 0.20 8.14
N ILE A 4 18.70 -0.66 7.73
CA ILE A 4 19.74 -1.18 8.62
C ILE A 4 20.74 -0.07 8.97
N GLU A 5 21.12 0.74 7.99
CA GLU A 5 21.95 1.92 8.19
C GLU A 5 21.26 2.91 9.14
N LEU A 6 19.97 3.21 8.91
CA LEU A 6 19.17 4.06 9.81
C LEU A 6 19.16 3.51 11.25
N ALA A 7 18.92 2.21 11.41
CA ALA A 7 18.90 1.55 12.72
C ALA A 7 20.24 1.65 13.45
N THR A 8 21.35 1.41 12.74
CA THR A 8 22.68 1.52 13.35
C THR A 8 23.02 2.95 13.76
N ARG A 9 22.58 3.96 12.99
CA ARG A 9 22.79 5.38 13.33
C ARG A 9 22.06 5.81 14.61
N VAL A 10 20.91 5.19 14.91
CA VAL A 10 20.18 5.45 16.17
C VAL A 10 20.62 4.54 17.32
N GLY A 11 21.70 3.77 17.15
CA GLY A 11 22.27 2.92 18.20
C GLY A 11 21.64 1.54 18.33
N ILE A 12 20.84 1.09 17.36
CA ILE A 12 20.30 -0.27 17.34
C ILE A 12 21.34 -1.23 16.74
N GLU A 13 21.54 -2.36 17.40
CA GLU A 13 22.45 -3.41 16.94
C GLU A 13 22.02 -3.96 15.55
N LYS A 14 23.00 -4.09 14.65
CA LYS A 14 22.77 -4.44 13.25
C LYS A 14 22.03 -5.77 13.07
N ASP A 15 22.38 -6.78 13.87
CA ASP A 15 21.77 -8.11 13.84
C ASP A 15 20.30 -8.08 14.26
N LYS A 16 19.94 -7.27 15.28
CA LYS A 16 18.56 -7.05 15.72
C LYS A 16 17.76 -6.34 14.63
N ALA A 17 18.31 -5.29 14.03
CA ALA A 17 17.68 -4.59 12.91
C ALA A 17 17.43 -5.54 11.72
N ILE A 18 18.43 -6.33 11.33
CA ILE A 18 18.30 -7.34 10.25
C ILE A 18 17.21 -8.36 10.61
N TYR A 19 17.15 -8.79 11.86
CA TYR A 19 16.14 -9.74 12.31
C TYR A 19 14.73 -9.18 12.14
N VAL A 20 14.42 -8.00 12.67
CA VAL A 20 13.04 -7.47 12.55
C VAL A 20 12.70 -7.15 11.10
N TYR A 21 13.65 -6.59 10.34
CA TYR A 21 13.43 -6.30 8.91
C TYR A 21 13.04 -7.56 8.14
N ARG A 22 13.71 -8.70 8.40
CA ARG A 22 13.35 -9.99 7.79
C ARG A 22 12.00 -10.51 8.28
N ARG A 23 11.71 -10.43 9.58
CA ARG A 23 10.45 -10.97 10.14
C ARG A 23 9.23 -10.15 9.72
N MET A 24 9.36 -8.84 9.60
CA MET A 24 8.31 -7.93 9.17
C MET A 24 8.29 -7.69 7.65
N ASN A 25 9.02 -8.50 6.87
CA ASN A 25 9.09 -8.43 5.41
C ASN A 25 9.46 -7.03 4.87
N GLY A 26 10.31 -6.31 5.60
CA GLY A 26 10.78 -4.99 5.24
C GLY A 26 9.76 -3.85 5.38
N GLY A 27 8.59 -4.11 5.97
CA GLY A 27 7.58 -3.08 6.19
C GLY A 27 6.77 -2.68 4.95
N TYR A 28 5.92 -1.67 5.09
CA TYR A 28 5.13 -1.10 4.01
C TYR A 28 5.98 -0.32 3.01
N TYR A 29 7.05 0.34 3.45
CA TYR A 29 8.01 1.01 2.56
C TYR A 29 8.48 0.06 1.46
N MET A 30 8.95 -1.14 1.83
CA MET A 30 9.41 -2.13 0.86
C MET A 30 8.29 -2.67 -0.01
N LYS A 31 7.08 -2.86 0.55
CA LYS A 31 5.91 -3.29 -0.22
C LYS A 31 5.54 -2.27 -1.30
N ILE A 32 5.63 -0.99 -1.00
CA ILE A 32 5.32 0.10 -1.95
C ILE A 32 6.46 0.30 -2.94
N TYR A 33 7.72 0.26 -2.49
CA TYR A 33 8.87 0.50 -3.36
C TYR A 33 8.96 -0.52 -4.51
N TYR A 34 8.71 -1.81 -4.21
CA TYR A 34 8.78 -2.89 -5.19
C TYR A 34 7.44 -3.25 -5.84
N SER A 35 6.37 -2.51 -5.57
CA SER A 35 5.07 -2.83 -6.17
C SER A 35 4.94 -2.36 -7.62
N ARG A 36 3.98 -3.00 -8.28
CA ARG A 36 3.43 -2.54 -9.56
C ARG A 36 2.31 -1.53 -9.30
N SER A 37 2.00 -0.73 -10.31
CA SER A 37 0.86 0.19 -10.29
C SER A 37 -0.44 -0.57 -9.97
N PRO A 38 -1.33 -0.03 -9.12
CA PRO A 38 -1.15 1.18 -8.31
C PRO A 38 -0.34 0.91 -7.04
N ILE A 39 0.80 1.59 -6.88
CA ILE A 39 1.78 1.27 -5.82
C ILE A 39 1.23 1.43 -4.40
N LEU A 40 0.30 2.38 -4.21
CA LEU A 40 -0.34 2.66 -2.92
C LEU A 40 -1.44 1.66 -2.55
N PHE A 41 -1.88 0.78 -3.45
CA PHE A 41 -2.88 -0.24 -3.09
C PHE A 41 -2.44 -1.13 -1.93
N HIS A 42 -1.13 -1.30 -1.71
CA HIS A 42 -0.62 -2.06 -0.58
C HIS A 42 -1.01 -1.50 0.80
N ILE A 43 -1.31 -0.21 0.91
CA ILE A 43 -1.74 0.39 2.19
C ILE A 43 -3.16 -0.03 2.57
N SER A 44 -3.98 -0.56 1.64
CA SER A 44 -5.32 -1.11 1.96
C SER A 44 -5.26 -2.15 3.08
N LYS A 45 -4.13 -2.87 3.18
CA LYS A 45 -3.93 -3.89 4.21
C LYS A 45 -3.36 -3.31 5.51
N TRP A 46 -3.35 -1.99 5.71
CA TRP A 46 -2.83 -1.37 6.93
C TRP A 46 -3.73 -1.66 8.15
N PRO A 47 -3.20 -2.03 9.34
CA PRO A 47 -1.80 -2.34 9.69
C PRO A 47 -1.49 -3.86 9.66
N THR A 48 -2.26 -4.67 8.94
CA THR A 48 -2.22 -6.14 8.94
C THR A 48 -0.85 -6.76 8.64
N LEU A 49 0.05 -6.07 7.93
CA LEU A 49 1.39 -6.58 7.63
C LEU A 49 2.15 -6.96 8.92
N TYR A 50 2.06 -6.12 9.95
CA TYR A 50 2.75 -6.37 11.22
C TYR A 50 2.13 -7.52 11.99
N LEU A 51 0.81 -7.70 11.88
CA LEU A 51 0.04 -8.77 12.52
C LEU A 51 0.44 -10.18 12.05
N LYS A 52 0.93 -10.29 10.80
CA LYS A 52 1.43 -11.57 10.25
C LYS A 52 2.65 -12.10 11.01
N SER A 53 3.35 -11.25 11.74
CA SER A 53 4.55 -11.61 12.50
C SER A 53 4.24 -12.09 13.93
N ARG A 54 2.96 -12.29 14.28
CA ARG A 54 2.52 -12.64 15.65
C ARG A 54 3.30 -13.78 16.32
N LYS A 55 3.69 -14.81 15.55
CA LYS A 55 4.49 -15.94 16.05
C LYS A 55 5.88 -15.57 16.55
N PHE A 56 6.36 -14.37 16.22
CA PHE A 56 7.66 -13.83 16.62
C PHE A 56 7.55 -12.71 17.66
N TYR A 57 6.34 -12.33 18.09
CA TYR A 57 6.13 -11.18 18.98
C TYR A 57 6.95 -11.26 20.26
N SER A 58 7.02 -12.43 20.92
CA SER A 58 7.80 -12.58 22.15
C SER A 58 9.28 -12.24 21.96
N ARG A 59 9.86 -12.59 20.80
CA ARG A 59 11.24 -12.21 20.47
C ARG A 59 11.35 -10.74 20.06
N LEU A 60 10.36 -10.24 19.33
CA LEU A 60 10.33 -8.86 18.85
C LEU A 60 10.14 -7.84 19.99
N ALA A 61 9.59 -8.26 21.13
CA ALA A 61 9.43 -7.45 22.33
C ALA A 61 10.71 -7.32 23.17
N GLU A 62 11.76 -8.08 22.85
CA GLU A 62 13.02 -8.02 23.60
C GLU A 62 13.78 -6.71 23.33
N PRO A 63 14.61 -6.24 24.30
CA PRO A 63 15.43 -5.05 24.13
C PRO A 63 16.32 -5.07 22.88
N GLY A 64 16.28 -3.98 22.14
CA GLY A 64 16.91 -3.75 20.84
C GLY A 64 16.06 -4.23 19.65
N TYR A 65 15.27 -5.30 19.81
CA TYR A 65 14.33 -5.74 18.76
C TYR A 65 13.10 -4.83 18.75
N ASP A 66 12.57 -4.49 19.92
CA ASP A 66 11.38 -3.64 20.05
C ASP A 66 11.64 -2.22 19.50
N GLN A 67 12.81 -1.65 19.78
CA GLN A 67 13.26 -0.37 19.19
C GLN A 67 13.39 -0.46 17.67
N ALA A 68 13.84 -1.61 17.13
CA ALA A 68 13.90 -1.82 15.69
C ALA A 68 12.50 -1.93 15.06
N VAL A 69 11.54 -2.55 15.76
CA VAL A 69 10.13 -2.58 15.34
C VAL A 69 9.57 -1.17 15.32
N GLN A 70 9.80 -0.41 16.37
CA GLN A 70 9.35 0.99 16.49
C GLN A 70 9.92 1.85 15.37
N LEU A 71 11.21 1.74 15.09
CA LEU A 71 11.85 2.46 14.00
C LEU A 71 11.26 2.07 12.64
N LEU A 72 10.98 0.79 12.41
CA LEU A 72 10.43 0.30 11.15
C LEU A 72 9.01 0.83 10.91
N ILE A 73 8.12 0.69 11.91
CA ILE A 73 6.75 1.21 11.82
C ILE A 73 6.76 2.72 11.63
N THR A 74 7.61 3.44 12.37
CA THR A 74 7.77 4.89 12.25
C THR A 74 8.24 5.28 10.86
N MET A 75 9.28 4.62 10.34
CA MET A 75 9.78 4.84 8.99
C MET A 75 8.69 4.62 7.94
N ASP A 76 7.90 3.55 8.05
CA ASP A 76 6.81 3.26 7.13
C ASP A 76 5.75 4.37 7.12
N VAL A 77 5.26 4.77 8.30
CA VAL A 77 4.23 5.81 8.42
C VAL A 77 4.73 7.15 7.92
N VAL A 78 5.93 7.57 8.36
CA VAL A 78 6.53 8.85 7.96
C VAL A 78 6.83 8.88 6.47
N SER A 79 7.27 7.77 5.87
CA SER A 79 7.56 7.71 4.44
C SER A 79 6.29 7.83 3.60
N VAL A 80 5.20 7.16 3.98
CA VAL A 80 3.93 7.21 3.26
C VAL A 80 3.28 8.59 3.34
N ILE A 81 3.17 9.15 4.54
CA ILE A 81 2.58 10.49 4.73
C ILE A 81 3.51 11.56 4.14
N GLY A 82 4.82 11.44 4.36
CA GLY A 82 5.82 12.36 3.85
C GLY A 82 5.88 12.39 2.32
N MET A 83 5.73 11.25 1.65
CA MET A 83 5.63 11.19 0.20
C MET A 83 4.44 12.04 -0.30
N SER A 84 3.27 11.86 0.30
CA SER A 84 2.05 12.60 -0.06
C SER A 84 2.20 14.10 0.23
N SER A 85 2.79 14.45 1.37
CA SER A 85 3.14 15.83 1.74
C SER A 85 4.03 16.49 0.68
N VAL A 86 5.11 15.82 0.24
CA VAL A 86 6.02 16.34 -0.80
C VAL A 86 5.31 16.49 -2.14
N ILE A 87 4.51 15.51 -2.55
CA ILE A 87 3.74 15.56 -3.81
C ILE A 87 2.77 16.73 -3.84
N LEU A 88 2.12 17.02 -2.71
CA LEU A 88 1.17 18.12 -2.57
C LEU A 88 1.82 19.46 -2.20
N ASN A 89 3.15 19.51 -2.05
CA ASN A 89 3.87 20.67 -1.55
C ASN A 89 3.32 21.20 -0.21
N ARG A 90 3.02 20.27 0.72
CA ARG A 90 2.53 20.55 2.07
C ARG A 90 3.55 20.07 3.12
N PRO A 91 3.59 20.68 4.32
CA PRO A 91 4.46 20.19 5.39
C PRO A 91 4.05 18.78 5.85
N LEU A 92 5.02 18.03 6.39
CA LEU A 92 4.78 16.72 7.00
C LEU A 92 3.83 16.86 8.19
N GLN A 93 2.76 16.07 8.20
CA GLN A 93 1.75 16.09 9.25
C GLN A 93 2.16 15.17 10.40
N VAL A 94 3.03 15.69 11.28
CA VAL A 94 3.63 14.95 12.41
C VAL A 94 2.58 14.31 13.32
N GLN A 95 1.49 15.02 13.62
CA GLN A 95 0.43 14.48 14.48
C GLN A 95 -0.25 13.27 13.83
N LYS A 96 -0.53 13.33 12.52
CA LYS A 96 -1.13 12.20 11.79
C LYS A 96 -0.22 10.99 11.78
N ALA A 97 1.08 11.20 11.60
CA ALA A 97 2.06 10.12 11.71
C ALA A 97 2.05 9.47 13.10
N ARG A 98 2.01 10.26 14.18
CA ARG A 98 1.91 9.71 15.54
C ARG A 98 0.62 8.91 15.75
N ASP A 99 -0.51 9.44 15.29
CA ASP A 99 -1.80 8.78 15.41
C ASP A 99 -1.80 7.41 14.70
N ASP A 100 -1.23 7.32 13.49
CA ASP A 100 -1.13 6.05 12.74
C ASP A 100 -0.13 5.06 13.33
N ILE A 101 0.99 5.53 13.88
CA ILE A 101 1.94 4.66 14.61
C ILE A 101 1.22 4.02 15.80
N LYS A 102 0.49 4.82 16.59
CA LYS A 102 -0.30 4.34 17.71
C LYS A 102 -1.34 3.30 17.27
N VAL A 103 -2.06 3.55 16.17
CA VAL A 103 -3.02 2.58 15.62
C VAL A 103 -2.35 1.24 15.27
N ALA A 104 -1.14 1.26 14.71
CA ALA A 104 -0.42 0.02 14.42
C ALA A 104 -0.09 -0.77 15.70
N TYR A 105 0.35 -0.10 16.76
CA TYR A 105 0.63 -0.73 18.06
C TYR A 105 -0.62 -1.19 18.78
N ASP A 106 -1.71 -0.42 18.74
CA ASP A 106 -3.01 -0.83 19.28
C ASP A 106 -3.48 -2.12 18.59
N ALA A 107 -3.31 -2.24 17.27
CA ALA A 107 -3.64 -3.46 16.53
C ALA A 107 -2.71 -4.65 16.90
N ILE A 108 -1.41 -4.41 17.11
CA ILE A 108 -0.47 -5.44 17.60
C ILE A 108 -0.92 -5.96 18.97
N ARG A 109 -1.27 -5.05 19.90
CA ARG A 109 -1.78 -5.40 21.23
C ARG A 109 -3.06 -6.22 21.15
N GLU A 110 -4.05 -5.77 20.37
CA GLU A 110 -5.31 -6.49 20.21
C GLU A 110 -5.11 -7.90 19.64
N GLU A 111 -4.25 -8.05 18.64
CA GLU A 111 -3.89 -9.37 18.08
C GLU A 111 -3.17 -10.23 19.11
N ALA A 112 -2.26 -9.67 19.91
CA ALA A 112 -1.54 -10.41 20.94
C ALA A 112 -2.49 -10.91 22.04
N ILE A 113 -3.40 -10.06 22.54
CA ILE A 113 -4.41 -10.43 23.55
C ILE A 113 -5.31 -11.54 23.02
N ARG A 114 -5.84 -11.39 21.80
CA ARG A 114 -6.72 -12.37 21.16
C ARG A 114 -6.08 -13.75 21.03
N ASN A 115 -4.75 -13.80 20.83
CA ASN A 115 -3.99 -15.04 20.68
C ASN A 115 -3.23 -15.45 21.97
N SER A 116 -3.46 -14.76 23.10
CA SER A 116 -2.78 -15.02 24.38
C SER A 116 -1.24 -15.00 24.29
N ILE A 117 -0.69 -14.06 23.53
CA ILE A 117 0.76 -13.92 23.31
C ILE A 117 1.31 -12.83 24.24
N TYR A 118 2.32 -13.17 25.03
CA TYR A 118 3.09 -12.22 25.84
C TYR A 118 4.54 -12.72 26.00
N PRO A 119 5.57 -11.86 25.95
CA PRO A 119 5.51 -10.42 25.65
C PRO A 119 5.22 -10.14 24.16
N TYR A 120 4.89 -8.90 23.83
CA TYR A 120 4.70 -8.42 22.46
C TYR A 120 5.28 -7.00 22.30
N PRO A 121 5.59 -6.53 21.07
CA PRO A 121 6.15 -5.20 20.85
C PRO A 121 5.21 -4.09 21.33
N GLU A 122 5.75 -3.10 22.04
CA GLU A 122 4.97 -2.00 22.62
C GLU A 122 5.43 -0.65 22.05
N GLU A 123 4.53 0.33 22.11
CA GLU A 123 4.85 1.68 21.66
C GLU A 123 5.81 2.33 22.66
N GLY A 124 7.08 2.49 22.29
CA GLY A 124 8.04 3.30 23.01
C GLY A 124 7.88 4.81 22.73
N GLU A 125 8.70 5.64 23.38
CA GLU A 125 8.76 7.08 23.03
C GLU A 125 9.29 7.28 21.61
N VAL A 126 8.41 7.56 20.65
CA VAL A 126 8.79 7.80 19.25
C VAL A 126 9.38 9.21 19.13
N LYS A 127 10.72 9.29 19.15
CA LYS A 127 11.41 10.53 18.81
C LYS A 127 11.46 10.67 17.29
N LEU A 128 10.50 11.38 16.66
CA LEU A 128 10.50 11.74 15.23
C LEU A 128 11.60 12.76 14.87
N THR A 129 12.82 12.50 15.32
CA THR A 129 14.00 13.38 15.20
C THR A 129 15.02 12.83 14.22
N GLN A 130 14.82 11.59 13.75
CA GLN A 130 15.68 10.99 12.74
C GLN A 130 15.37 11.56 11.37
N ASP A 131 16.37 11.53 10.50
CA ASP A 131 16.21 11.87 9.10
C ASP A 131 15.55 10.70 8.34
N PHE A 132 14.26 10.84 8.04
CA PHE A 132 13.50 9.92 7.18
C PHE A 132 13.41 10.42 5.72
N PHE A 133 14.04 11.54 5.39
CA PHE A 133 13.93 12.18 4.08
C PHE A 133 14.40 11.28 2.92
N PRO A 134 15.44 10.44 3.05
CA PRO A 134 15.82 9.51 1.99
C PRO A 134 14.70 8.55 1.61
N PHE A 135 13.98 7.99 2.59
CA PHE A 135 12.87 7.07 2.33
C PHE A 135 11.65 7.78 1.71
N ILE A 136 11.37 9.01 2.17
CA ILE A 136 10.35 9.86 1.55
C ILE A 136 10.69 10.12 0.08
N THR A 137 11.93 10.51 -0.21
CA THR A 137 12.38 10.85 -1.56
C THR A 137 12.33 9.64 -2.50
N ASP A 138 12.72 8.46 -2.00
CA ASP A 138 12.65 7.21 -2.74
C ASP A 138 11.20 6.88 -3.13
N LEU A 139 10.25 6.99 -2.20
CA LEU A 139 8.83 6.78 -2.51
C LEU A 139 8.28 7.86 -3.45
N VAL A 140 8.69 9.12 -3.33
CA VAL A 140 8.28 10.20 -4.24
C VAL A 140 8.74 9.90 -5.67
N ASN A 141 9.99 9.48 -5.85
CA ASN A 141 10.52 9.12 -7.16
C ASN A 141 9.76 7.92 -7.74
N LYS A 142 9.57 6.87 -6.95
CA LYS A 142 8.78 5.70 -7.35
C LYS A 142 7.35 6.09 -7.74
N ARG A 143 6.74 7.02 -7.01
CA ARG A 143 5.38 7.51 -7.28
C ARG A 143 5.30 8.30 -8.59
N ARG A 144 6.30 9.15 -8.88
CA ARG A 144 6.41 9.89 -10.14
C ARG A 144 6.61 8.96 -11.34
N GLU A 145 7.45 7.93 -11.19
CA GLU A 145 7.60 6.89 -12.21
C GLU A 145 6.27 6.19 -12.47
N ASP A 146 5.57 5.79 -11.41
CA ASP A 146 4.26 5.13 -11.52
C ASP A 146 3.23 6.03 -12.22
N ASP A 147 3.20 7.34 -11.89
CA ASP A 147 2.33 8.34 -12.52
C ASP A 147 2.63 8.61 -13.99
N SER A 148 3.85 8.33 -14.46
CA SER A 148 4.21 8.50 -15.86
C SER A 148 3.77 7.33 -16.74
N ARG A 149 3.38 6.19 -16.15
CA ARG A 149 2.94 5.01 -16.90
C ARG A 149 1.61 5.26 -17.60
N ASP A 150 1.46 4.71 -18.80
CA ASP A 150 0.21 4.74 -19.56
C ASP A 150 -0.90 4.01 -18.81
N GLN A 151 -2.08 4.63 -18.76
CA GLN A 151 -3.21 4.09 -17.98
C GLN A 151 -3.73 2.78 -18.56
N LEU A 152 -3.77 2.62 -19.89
CA LEU A 152 -4.26 1.41 -20.54
C LEU A 152 -3.28 0.25 -20.34
N GLU A 153 -1.98 0.51 -20.38
CA GLU A 153 -0.95 -0.47 -20.03
C GLU A 153 -1.14 -0.99 -18.60
N VAL A 154 -1.32 -0.08 -17.64
CA VAL A 154 -1.55 -0.43 -16.24
C VAL A 154 -2.83 -1.26 -16.07
N LEU A 155 -3.93 -0.87 -16.71
CA LEU A 155 -5.18 -1.63 -16.64
C LEU A 155 -5.04 -3.04 -17.23
N ASN A 156 -4.29 -3.18 -18.32
CA ASN A 156 -3.97 -4.47 -18.91
C ASN A 156 -3.08 -5.34 -18.01
N ASP A 157 -2.12 -4.75 -17.29
CA ASP A 157 -1.34 -5.47 -16.28
C ASP A 157 -2.23 -6.00 -15.14
N ILE A 158 -3.11 -5.16 -14.61
CA ILE A 158 -4.07 -5.53 -13.55
C ILE A 158 -4.99 -6.65 -14.05
N ALA A 159 -5.47 -6.55 -15.29
CA ALA A 159 -6.28 -7.59 -15.94
C ALA A 159 -5.51 -8.90 -16.10
N TYR A 160 -4.28 -8.85 -16.60
CA TYR A 160 -3.44 -10.02 -16.84
C TYR A 160 -3.18 -10.82 -15.57
N ASP A 161 -2.90 -10.11 -14.46
CA ASP A 161 -2.58 -10.67 -13.15
C ASP A 161 -3.86 -10.95 -12.30
N SER A 162 -5.07 -10.82 -12.87
CA SER A 162 -6.34 -11.05 -12.17
C SER A 162 -6.79 -12.52 -12.15
N GLU A 163 -7.51 -12.90 -11.10
CA GLU A 163 -8.16 -14.21 -11.00
C GLU A 163 -9.17 -14.47 -12.13
N VAL A 164 -9.86 -13.42 -12.60
CA VAL A 164 -10.81 -13.51 -13.73
C VAL A 164 -10.08 -13.92 -15.02
N MET A 165 -8.88 -13.40 -15.25
CA MET A 165 -8.07 -13.81 -16.40
C MET A 165 -7.55 -15.24 -16.25
N GLU A 166 -7.22 -15.68 -15.04
CA GLU A 166 -6.87 -17.09 -14.79
C GLU A 166 -8.05 -18.03 -15.09
N GLU A 167 -9.25 -17.68 -14.63
CA GLU A 167 -10.49 -18.42 -14.91
C GLU A 167 -10.78 -18.45 -16.42
N THR A 168 -10.61 -17.31 -17.10
CA THR A 168 -10.75 -17.20 -18.56
C THR A 168 -9.78 -18.12 -19.30
N ARG A 169 -8.49 -18.16 -18.89
CA ARG A 169 -7.47 -19.08 -19.44
C ARG A 169 -7.78 -20.55 -19.21
N ARG A 170 -8.48 -20.89 -18.13
CA ARG A 170 -8.93 -22.27 -17.86
C ARG A 170 -10.10 -22.66 -18.76
N LYS A 171 -11.06 -21.74 -18.95
CA LYS A 171 -12.29 -21.98 -19.72
C LYS A 171 -12.07 -21.95 -21.24
N TYR A 172 -11.23 -21.04 -21.74
CA TYR A 172 -11.05 -20.82 -23.17
C TYR A 172 -9.61 -21.15 -23.62
N PRO A 173 -9.41 -22.12 -24.55
CA PRO A 173 -8.07 -22.49 -25.01
C PRO A 173 -7.27 -21.34 -25.63
N TRP A 174 -7.93 -20.45 -26.38
CA TRP A 174 -7.29 -19.30 -27.04
C TRP A 174 -6.76 -18.26 -26.04
N ALA A 175 -7.36 -18.15 -24.86
CA ALA A 175 -6.95 -17.18 -23.85
C ALA A 175 -5.58 -17.50 -23.23
N LYS A 176 -5.12 -18.75 -23.35
CA LYS A 176 -3.82 -19.19 -22.82
C LYS A 176 -2.63 -18.53 -23.51
N THR A 177 -2.79 -18.06 -24.75
CA THR A 177 -1.74 -17.39 -25.52
C THR A 177 -1.82 -15.87 -25.46
N VAL A 178 -2.81 -15.31 -24.74
CA VAL A 178 -3.00 -13.86 -24.61
C VAL A 178 -1.89 -13.26 -23.73
N GLY A 179 -1.16 -12.30 -24.30
CA GLY A 179 -0.13 -11.53 -23.60
C GLY A 179 -0.71 -10.40 -22.75
N ARG A 180 0.15 -9.75 -21.94
CA ARG A 180 -0.23 -8.65 -21.04
C ARG A 180 -1.05 -7.56 -21.75
N ARG A 181 -0.55 -7.07 -22.89
CA ARG A 181 -1.14 -5.97 -23.66
C ARG A 181 -2.58 -6.17 -24.13
N ASP A 182 -3.02 -7.43 -24.30
CA ASP A 182 -4.33 -7.77 -24.86
C ASP A 182 -5.30 -8.32 -23.81
N SER A 183 -4.96 -8.21 -22.52
CA SER A 183 -5.71 -8.89 -21.45
C SER A 183 -7.12 -8.34 -21.28
N LEU A 184 -7.30 -7.02 -21.34
CA LEU A 184 -8.65 -6.44 -21.30
C LEU A 184 -9.48 -6.85 -22.52
N LYS A 185 -8.88 -6.87 -23.72
CA LYS A 185 -9.57 -7.31 -24.93
C LYS A 185 -10.01 -8.77 -24.81
N ALA A 186 -9.16 -9.64 -24.27
CA ALA A 186 -9.50 -11.02 -24.02
C ALA A 186 -10.65 -11.17 -23.02
N LEU A 187 -10.65 -10.41 -21.91
CA LEU A 187 -11.77 -10.41 -20.97
C LEU A 187 -13.08 -9.93 -21.63
N GLY A 188 -12.99 -8.94 -22.51
CA GLY A 188 -14.13 -8.46 -23.33
C GLY A 188 -14.68 -9.56 -24.24
N LEU A 189 -13.82 -10.23 -25.00
CA LEU A 189 -14.21 -11.35 -25.87
C LEU A 189 -14.81 -12.53 -25.09
N ALA A 190 -14.37 -12.73 -23.84
CA ALA A 190 -14.91 -13.75 -22.95
C ALA A 190 -16.22 -13.34 -22.25
N GLY A 191 -16.64 -12.06 -22.34
CA GLY A 191 -17.81 -11.53 -21.65
C GLY A 191 -17.66 -11.47 -20.13
N THR A 192 -16.46 -11.16 -19.64
CA THR A 192 -16.10 -11.19 -18.19
C THR A 192 -15.58 -9.85 -17.67
N LEU A 193 -15.79 -8.74 -18.41
CA LEU A 193 -15.30 -7.42 -18.02
C LEU A 193 -16.00 -6.87 -16.77
N GLU A 194 -17.30 -7.07 -16.64
CA GLU A 194 -18.08 -6.65 -15.48
C GLU A 194 -17.61 -7.38 -14.22
N GLU A 195 -17.33 -8.68 -14.33
CA GLU A 195 -16.77 -9.47 -13.23
C GLU A 195 -15.37 -8.99 -12.84
N PHE A 196 -14.53 -8.67 -13.83
CA PHE A 196 -13.22 -8.07 -13.59
C PHE A 196 -13.34 -6.73 -12.85
N LEU A 197 -14.23 -5.84 -13.30
CA LEU A 197 -14.47 -4.55 -12.67
C LEU A 197 -14.92 -4.69 -11.22
N GLU A 198 -15.78 -5.67 -10.91
CA GLU A 198 -16.24 -5.91 -9.55
C GLU A 198 -15.15 -6.52 -8.66
N LYS A 199 -14.49 -7.61 -9.11
CA LYS A 199 -13.42 -8.26 -8.32
C LYS A 199 -12.21 -7.36 -8.11
N LYS A 200 -11.90 -6.45 -9.05
CA LYS A 200 -10.77 -5.51 -8.98
C LYS A 200 -11.16 -4.10 -8.57
N LYS A 201 -12.41 -3.88 -8.18
CA LYS A 201 -12.96 -2.55 -7.84
C LYS A 201 -12.05 -1.75 -6.93
N LEU A 202 -11.62 -2.31 -5.80
CA LEU A 202 -10.76 -1.61 -4.84
C LEU A 202 -9.41 -1.24 -5.45
N GLU A 203 -8.75 -2.16 -6.14
CA GLU A 203 -7.45 -1.91 -6.78
C GLU A 203 -7.56 -0.81 -7.85
N LEU A 204 -8.59 -0.85 -8.70
CA LEU A 204 -8.86 0.17 -9.71
C LEU A 204 -9.22 1.52 -9.06
N PHE A 205 -9.91 1.51 -7.92
CA PHE A 205 -10.24 2.71 -7.17
C PHE A 205 -8.98 3.40 -6.62
N TYR A 206 -8.05 2.61 -6.07
CA TYR A 206 -6.73 3.10 -5.66
C TYR A 206 -5.93 3.66 -6.84
N LEU A 207 -6.04 3.07 -8.03
CA LEU A 207 -5.42 3.61 -9.24
C LEU A 207 -5.94 5.01 -9.57
N VAL A 208 -7.26 5.21 -9.59
CA VAL A 208 -7.84 6.54 -9.84
C VAL A 208 -7.45 7.52 -8.73
N ALA A 209 -7.50 7.08 -7.47
CA ALA A 209 -7.20 7.95 -6.32
C ALA A 209 -5.75 8.41 -6.34
N GLN A 210 -4.85 7.54 -6.79
CA GLN A 210 -3.47 7.89 -7.09
C GLN A 210 -3.35 8.97 -8.17
N ARG A 211 -3.92 8.72 -9.35
CA ARG A 211 -3.71 9.56 -10.54
C ARG A 211 -4.28 10.97 -10.37
N THR A 212 -5.35 11.07 -9.59
CA THR A 212 -6.05 12.33 -9.28
C THR A 212 -5.49 13.05 -8.06
N ARG A 213 -4.45 12.50 -7.39
CA ARG A 213 -3.93 12.97 -6.09
C ARG A 213 -4.94 12.94 -4.95
N TYR A 214 -6.11 12.35 -5.14
CA TYR A 214 -7.14 12.23 -4.12
C TYR A 214 -6.61 11.47 -2.89
N ILE A 215 -5.89 10.36 -3.11
CA ILE A 215 -5.28 9.60 -2.01
C ILE A 215 -4.22 10.40 -1.25
N ASP A 216 -3.45 11.23 -1.95
CA ASP A 216 -2.43 12.08 -1.32
C ASP A 216 -3.10 13.12 -0.39
N ARG A 217 -4.25 13.69 -0.80
CA ARG A 217 -5.04 14.62 0.03
C ARG A 217 -5.52 13.92 1.30
N LEU A 218 -6.10 12.73 1.15
CA LEU A 218 -6.58 11.92 2.28
C LEU A 218 -5.45 11.55 3.25
N LEU A 219 -4.28 11.17 2.74
CA LEU A 219 -3.13 10.80 3.58
C LEU A 219 -2.62 11.98 4.40
N VAL A 220 -2.54 13.16 3.81
CA VAL A 220 -2.12 14.37 4.52
C VAL A 220 -3.17 14.81 5.54
N GLU A 221 -4.45 14.80 5.20
CA GLU A 221 -5.52 15.33 6.07
C GLU A 221 -5.96 14.34 7.16
N GLY A 222 -5.94 13.06 6.85
CA GLY A 222 -6.52 12.00 7.65
C GLY A 222 -5.54 10.97 8.21
N GLY A 223 -4.32 10.88 7.66
CA GLY A 223 -3.42 9.75 7.92
C GLY A 223 -3.81 8.48 7.15
N ILE A 224 -3.02 7.43 7.32
CA ILE A 224 -3.15 6.14 6.63
C ILE A 224 -4.47 5.46 7.02
N THR A 225 -4.74 5.33 8.32
CA THR A 225 -5.91 4.59 8.82
C THR A 225 -7.22 5.19 8.32
N LYS A 226 -7.35 6.52 8.35
CA LYS A 226 -8.55 7.19 7.84
C LYS A 226 -8.65 7.06 6.32
N THR A 227 -7.53 7.20 5.60
CA THR A 227 -7.49 7.03 4.15
C THR A 227 -7.98 5.65 3.73
N VAL A 228 -7.48 4.58 4.36
CA VAL A 228 -7.87 3.20 4.05
C VAL A 228 -9.38 3.02 4.24
N ARG A 229 -9.91 3.47 5.39
CA ARG A 229 -11.36 3.40 5.65
C ARG A 229 -12.19 4.16 4.61
N SER A 230 -11.76 5.36 4.22
CA SER A 230 -12.44 6.17 3.20
C SER A 230 -12.44 5.51 1.82
N LEU A 231 -11.37 4.79 1.46
CA LEU A 231 -11.27 4.11 0.16
C LEU A 231 -11.96 2.73 0.14
N GLU A 232 -12.08 2.05 1.28
CA GLU A 232 -12.74 0.73 1.38
C GLU A 232 -14.25 0.82 1.55
N SER A 233 -14.77 1.90 2.13
CA SER A 233 -16.20 2.12 2.34
C SER A 233 -16.60 3.52 1.85
N PRO A 234 -16.75 3.72 0.53
CA PRO A 234 -17.01 5.04 -0.07
C PRO A 234 -18.40 5.63 0.20
N GLU A 235 -19.08 5.26 1.29
CA GLU A 235 -20.53 5.36 1.41
C GLU A 235 -21.16 6.77 1.56
N SER A 236 -20.43 7.89 1.54
CA SER A 236 -21.15 9.19 1.42
C SER A 236 -20.41 10.47 1.03
N ASP A 237 -19.09 10.56 1.03
CA ASP A 237 -18.40 11.86 0.80
C ASP A 237 -17.23 11.78 -0.19
N LEU A 238 -17.42 11.06 -1.30
CA LEU A 238 -16.46 11.11 -2.39
C LEU A 238 -16.59 12.42 -3.15
N ASP A 239 -15.45 13.02 -3.45
CA ASP A 239 -15.33 14.21 -4.29
C ASP A 239 -16.03 13.95 -5.64
N PRO A 240 -17.00 14.78 -6.07
CA PRO A 240 -17.71 14.59 -7.33
C PRO A 240 -16.79 14.50 -8.56
N GLU A 241 -15.67 15.24 -8.56
CA GLU A 241 -14.67 15.18 -9.63
C GLU A 241 -14.00 13.80 -9.68
N PHE A 242 -13.70 13.25 -8.51
CA PHE A 242 -13.12 11.92 -8.39
C PHE A 242 -14.11 10.83 -8.86
N LEU A 243 -15.40 10.95 -8.53
CA LEU A 243 -16.44 10.04 -9.00
C LEU A 243 -16.58 10.06 -10.54
N GLU A 244 -16.52 11.24 -11.15
CA GLU A 244 -16.59 11.36 -12.60
C GLU A 244 -15.41 10.64 -13.28
N ILE A 245 -14.19 10.79 -12.75
CA ILE A 245 -12.99 10.12 -13.29
C ILE A 245 -13.06 8.60 -13.09
N TRP A 246 -13.60 8.16 -11.96
CA TRP A 246 -13.86 6.75 -11.70
C TRP A 246 -14.83 6.14 -12.71
N GLU A 247 -15.94 6.81 -13.00
CA GLU A 247 -16.89 6.36 -14.02
C GLU A 247 -16.27 6.37 -15.43
N LYS A 248 -15.46 7.38 -15.78
CA LYS A 248 -14.71 7.41 -17.05
C LYS A 248 -13.76 6.23 -17.19
N LEU A 249 -13.07 5.83 -16.12
CA LEU A 249 -12.19 4.66 -16.14
C LEU A 249 -12.97 3.37 -16.40
N LYS A 250 -14.14 3.19 -15.76
CA LYS A 250 -15.01 2.04 -16.05
C LYS A 250 -15.43 2.01 -17.51
N GLN A 251 -15.87 3.15 -18.06
CA GLN A 251 -16.25 3.23 -19.46
C GLN A 251 -15.08 2.86 -20.38
N THR A 252 -13.87 3.36 -20.09
CA THR A 252 -12.66 2.98 -20.84
C THR A 252 -12.45 1.46 -20.84
N VAL A 253 -12.61 0.80 -19.68
CA VAL A 253 -12.47 -0.66 -19.57
C VAL A 253 -13.54 -1.39 -20.39
N LEU A 254 -14.79 -0.94 -20.35
CA LEU A 254 -15.90 -1.54 -21.10
C LEU A 254 -15.76 -1.32 -22.62
N GLU A 255 -15.30 -0.15 -23.05
CA GLU A 255 -15.10 0.20 -24.46
C GLU A 255 -13.95 -0.56 -25.13
N VAL A 256 -13.00 -1.12 -24.37
CA VAL A 256 -11.94 -1.99 -24.93
C VAL A 256 -12.53 -3.23 -25.63
N SER A 257 -13.78 -3.61 -25.31
CA SER A 257 -14.51 -4.67 -26.00
C SER A 257 -15.05 -4.27 -27.39
N ASN A 258 -15.20 -2.97 -27.67
CA ASN A 258 -15.85 -2.48 -28.89
C ASN A 258 -14.91 -2.32 -30.09
N TYR A 259 -13.59 -2.39 -29.88
CA TYR A 259 -12.61 -2.45 -30.96
C TYR A 259 -12.37 -3.90 -31.39
N VAL A 260 -13.37 -4.46 -32.06
CA VAL A 260 -13.30 -5.74 -32.80
C VAL A 260 -12.64 -5.51 -34.15
#